data_AF-A0A3S4V3R7-F1
#
_entry.id   AF-A0A3S4V3R7-F1
#
_cell.length_a   1.000
_cell.length_b   1.000
_cell.length_c   1.000
_cell.angle_alpha   90.00
_cell.angle_beta   90.00
_cell.angle_gamma   90.00
#
_symmetry.space_group_name_H-M   'P 1'
#
loop_
_entity.id
_entity.type
_entity.pdbx_description
1 polymer ?
#
loop_
_entity_poly.entity_id
_entity_poly.type
_entity_poly.pdbx_seq_one_letter_code
_entity_poly.pdbx_strand_id
1 'polypeptide(L)'
;MPDIRCVLEPGSGIVRTLHVTPPRAGRRLLWSVGALLTGDGQEEGPFTMHAVGACGQRRDETLLRAAGEVVERWAVAAQDRLGPPLLFPDAGPSGAAAGPSVEFCRTRGLRELIERDAAMRGWYLCQGVRRLPLAQARSALGPLQSVIAPLRDRGAELVALEMPSRCRELSVIMCAIIEPSEQIVACGLGCDSALDGAIATAAREACQILDLFTIMREALGRPDRPEHLRSDTEGYSGACMGV
;
A
#
# COMPACT_ATOMS: atom_id res chain seq x y z
N MET A 1 3.26 24.27 8.94
CA MET A 1 3.63 22.92 8.46
C MET A 1 4.44 22.26 9.56
N PRO A 2 4.11 21.02 10.00
CA PRO A 2 4.92 20.33 11.00
C PRO A 2 6.37 20.20 10.50
N ASP A 3 7.34 20.32 11.39
CA ASP A 3 8.75 20.23 11.02
C ASP A 3 9.14 18.78 10.76
N ILE A 4 8.95 18.31 9.53
CA ILE A 4 9.24 16.93 9.11
C ILE A 4 10.73 16.56 9.24
N ARG A 5 11.63 17.53 9.41
CA ARG A 5 13.07 17.28 9.58
C ARG A 5 13.37 16.55 10.89
N CYS A 6 12.57 16.78 11.94
CA CYS A 6 12.74 16.07 13.20
C CYS A 6 12.48 14.55 13.09
N VAL A 7 11.94 14.10 11.96
CA VAL A 7 11.69 12.70 11.64
C VAL A 7 12.62 12.20 10.53
N LEU A 8 12.70 12.94 9.42
CA LEU A 8 13.34 12.45 8.20
C LEU A 8 14.85 12.71 8.12
N GLU A 9 15.40 13.61 8.94
CA GLU A 9 16.85 13.83 8.97
C GLU A 9 17.54 12.68 9.71
N PRO A 10 18.66 12.14 9.19
CA PRO A 10 19.41 11.10 9.89
C PRO A 10 19.85 11.47 11.31
N GLY A 11 20.06 12.77 11.57
CA GLY A 11 20.39 13.28 12.91
C GLY A 11 19.27 13.17 13.94
N SER A 12 18.05 12.80 13.55
CA SER A 12 16.91 12.58 14.46
C SER A 12 17.02 11.30 15.30
N GLY A 13 17.85 10.34 14.88
CA GLY A 13 17.93 9.00 15.48
C GLY A 13 16.78 8.06 15.06
N ILE A 14 15.78 8.53 14.32
CA ILE A 14 14.65 7.71 13.83
C ILE A 14 15.00 7.03 12.52
N VAL A 15 15.56 7.80 11.59
CA VAL A 15 15.95 7.36 10.24
C VAL A 15 17.47 7.28 10.15
N ARG A 16 18.01 6.24 9.52
CA ARG A 16 19.43 6.16 9.14
C ARG A 16 19.69 6.76 7.77
N THR A 17 18.83 6.42 6.81
CA THR A 17 18.99 6.82 5.41
C THR A 17 17.65 7.29 4.85
N LEU A 18 17.65 8.44 4.18
CA LEU A 18 16.50 8.98 3.47
C LEU A 18 16.78 9.00 1.96
N HIS A 19 15.83 8.46 1.19
CA HIS A 19 15.84 8.50 -0.27
C HIS A 19 14.64 9.30 -0.76
N VAL A 20 14.89 10.34 -1.56
CA VAL A 20 13.84 11.13 -2.19
C VAL A 20 14.05 11.09 -3.70
N THR A 21 13.17 10.39 -4.40
CA THR A 21 13.31 10.15 -5.84
C THR A 21 12.16 10.82 -6.61
N PRO A 22 12.44 11.65 -7.63
CA PRO A 22 11.41 12.26 -8.46
C PRO A 22 10.77 11.24 -9.41
N PRO A 23 9.56 11.53 -9.93
CA PRO A 23 9.01 10.85 -11.09
C PRO A 23 10.01 10.88 -12.26
N ARG A 24 10.02 9.81 -13.05
CA ARG A 24 10.84 9.68 -14.25
C ARG A 24 10.02 9.00 -15.32
N ALA A 25 9.82 9.70 -16.45
CA ALA A 25 9.02 9.20 -17.56
C ALA A 25 9.41 7.76 -17.94
N GLY A 26 8.41 6.88 -18.04
CA GLY A 26 8.57 5.47 -18.39
C GLY A 26 9.20 4.58 -17.32
N ARG A 27 9.62 5.12 -16.17
CA ARG A 27 10.28 4.36 -15.09
C ARG A 27 9.63 4.51 -13.71
N ARG A 28 9.24 5.73 -13.34
CA ARG A 28 8.63 6.03 -12.04
C ARG A 28 7.51 7.03 -12.20
N LEU A 29 6.33 6.68 -11.72
CA LEU A 29 5.10 7.43 -11.87
C LEU A 29 5.00 8.60 -10.89
N LEU A 30 5.42 8.37 -9.65
CA LEU A 30 5.20 9.30 -8.54
C LEU A 30 6.52 9.73 -7.90
N TRP A 31 6.47 10.83 -7.13
CA TRP A 31 7.51 11.06 -6.13
C TRP A 31 7.50 9.89 -5.17
N SER A 32 8.69 9.42 -4.80
CA SER A 32 8.85 8.35 -3.84
C SER A 32 9.82 8.80 -2.77
N VAL A 33 9.39 8.72 -1.52
CA VAL A 33 10.21 8.98 -0.35
C VAL A 33 10.29 7.68 0.43
N GLY A 34 11.49 7.12 0.51
CA GLY A 34 11.78 5.91 1.29
C GLY A 34 12.77 6.22 2.41
N ALA A 35 12.59 5.61 3.57
CA ALA A 35 13.45 5.76 4.72
C ALA A 35 13.82 4.39 5.29
N LEU A 36 15.08 4.24 5.69
CA LEU A 36 15.55 3.10 6.48
C LEU A 36 15.57 3.51 7.95
N LEU A 37 14.84 2.80 8.80
CA LEU A 37 14.76 3.08 10.24
C LEU A 37 16.03 2.63 10.99
N THR A 38 16.31 3.27 12.12
CA THR A 38 17.39 2.89 13.04
C THR A 38 17.00 1.66 13.90
N GLY A 39 17.83 0.61 13.94
CA GLY A 39 17.62 -0.58 14.80
C GLY A 39 18.69 -1.67 14.66
N ASP A 40 18.78 -2.56 15.67
CA ASP A 40 19.74 -3.67 15.75
C ASP A 40 19.18 -4.94 15.07
N GLY A 41 19.98 -5.58 14.19
CA GLY A 41 19.65 -6.87 13.57
C GLY A 41 19.29 -6.85 12.07
N GLN A 42 19.94 -6.01 11.26
CA GLN A 42 19.70 -5.99 9.81
C GLN A 42 20.52 -7.06 9.08
N GLU A 43 19.84 -8.01 8.44
CA GLU A 43 20.44 -8.75 7.32
C GLU A 43 20.58 -7.81 6.11
N GLU A 44 21.81 -7.67 5.61
CA GLU A 44 22.08 -6.98 4.35
C GLU A 44 21.58 -7.86 3.19
N GLY A 45 20.38 -7.55 2.69
CA GLY A 45 19.81 -8.12 1.48
C GLY A 45 19.38 -7.02 0.50
N PRO A 46 19.19 -7.34 -0.80
CA PRO A 46 18.79 -6.37 -1.82
C PRO A 46 17.43 -5.70 -1.53
N PHE A 47 16.61 -6.27 -0.63
CA PHE A 47 15.42 -5.63 -0.07
C PHE A 47 15.39 -5.81 1.46
N THR A 48 15.82 -4.78 2.19
CA THR A 48 15.61 -4.73 3.63
C THR A 48 14.14 -4.47 3.92
N MET A 49 13.45 -5.38 4.63
CA MET A 49 12.05 -5.25 5.05
C MET A 49 11.75 -4.07 6.01
N HIS A 50 12.76 -3.25 6.31
CA HIS A 50 12.67 -2.06 7.16
C HIS A 50 12.64 -0.74 6.37
N ALA A 51 12.47 -0.81 5.05
CA ALA A 51 12.23 0.35 4.22
C ALA A 51 10.75 0.76 4.32
N VAL A 52 10.50 1.97 4.81
CA VAL A 52 9.15 2.55 4.95
C VAL A 52 9.06 3.80 4.11
N GLY A 53 7.86 4.17 3.66
CA GLY A 53 7.76 5.37 2.85
C GLY A 53 6.49 5.50 2.02
N ALA A 54 6.32 6.70 1.49
CA ALA A 54 5.14 7.07 0.73
C ALA A 54 5.48 7.42 -0.71
N CYS A 55 4.47 7.33 -1.56
CA CYS A 55 4.47 7.96 -2.87
C CYS A 55 3.41 9.06 -2.98
N GLY A 56 3.57 9.95 -3.97
CA GLY A 56 2.60 10.99 -4.26
C GLY A 56 2.97 11.84 -5.48
N GLN A 57 2.02 12.64 -5.97
CA GLN A 57 2.24 13.48 -7.16
C GLN A 57 3.09 14.70 -6.85
N ARG A 58 3.04 15.18 -5.60
CA ARG A 58 3.77 16.36 -5.14
C ARG A 58 4.80 15.98 -4.11
N ARG A 59 6.00 16.55 -4.22
CA ARG A 59 7.12 16.26 -3.34
C ARG A 59 6.82 16.58 -1.88
N ASP A 60 6.21 17.74 -1.62
CA ASP A 60 5.87 18.24 -0.27
C ASP A 60 4.87 17.33 0.44
N GLU A 61 3.78 16.97 -0.22
CA GLU A 61 2.77 16.03 0.30
C GLU A 61 3.39 14.65 0.56
N THR A 62 4.22 14.16 -0.37
CA THR A 62 4.86 12.85 -0.25
C THR A 62 5.80 12.79 0.94
N LEU A 63 6.58 13.85 1.17
CA LEU A 63 7.46 13.95 2.36
C LEU A 63 6.66 13.92 3.66
N LEU A 64 5.53 14.64 3.73
CA LEU A 64 4.67 14.63 4.91
C LEU A 64 4.08 13.25 5.18
N ARG A 65 3.60 12.57 4.14
CA ARG A 65 3.06 11.19 4.26
C ARG A 65 4.15 10.21 4.71
N ALA A 66 5.33 10.29 4.12
CA ALA A 66 6.45 9.44 4.49
C ALA A 66 6.92 9.68 5.93
N ALA A 67 6.92 10.94 6.40
CA ALA A 67 7.21 11.24 7.80
C ALA A 67 6.19 10.60 8.76
N GLY A 68 4.90 10.62 8.40
CA GLY A 68 3.85 9.91 9.15
C GLY A 68 4.12 8.41 9.24
N GLU A 69 4.38 7.77 8.10
CA GLU A 69 4.66 6.32 8.06
C GLU A 69 5.95 5.96 8.81
N VAL A 70 7.00 6.80 8.73
CA VAL A 70 8.23 6.61 9.51
C VAL A 70 7.95 6.62 11.01
N VAL A 71 7.18 7.59 11.50
CA VAL A 71 6.82 7.67 12.93
C VAL A 71 5.98 6.48 13.35
N GLU A 72 5.00 6.10 12.54
CA GLU A 72 4.15 4.92 12.77
C GLU A 72 5.00 3.66 12.94
N ARG A 73 5.88 3.38 11.97
CA ARG A 73 6.67 2.14 11.92
C ARG A 73 7.76 2.11 12.98
N TRP A 74 8.36 3.26 13.28
CA TRP A 74 9.28 3.39 14.40
C TRP A 74 8.57 3.13 15.73
N ALA A 75 7.35 3.65 15.93
CA ALA A 75 6.58 3.44 17.16
C ALA A 75 6.13 1.97 17.33
N VAL A 76 5.70 1.31 16.24
CA VAL A 76 5.38 -0.13 16.25
C VAL A 76 6.62 -0.94 16.64
N ALA A 77 7.77 -0.69 15.99
CA ALA A 77 9.01 -1.39 16.33
C ALA A 77 9.49 -1.10 17.77
N ALA A 78 9.20 0.10 18.31
CA ALA A 78 9.49 0.41 19.71
C ALA A 78 8.59 -0.36 20.68
N GLN A 79 7.32 -0.59 20.33
CA GLN A 79 6.41 -1.41 21.13
C GLN A 79 6.93 -2.85 21.24
N ASP A 80 7.45 -3.43 20.16
CA ASP A 80 8.07 -4.77 20.19
C ASP A 80 9.28 -4.83 21.14
N ARG A 81 10.02 -3.72 21.29
CA ARG A 81 11.14 -3.60 22.25
C ARG A 81 10.69 -3.51 23.71
N LEU A 82 9.43 -3.13 23.96
CA LEU A 82 8.85 -2.98 25.31
C LEU A 82 8.24 -4.29 25.85
N GLY A 83 8.26 -5.37 25.05
CA GLY A 83 7.75 -6.70 25.41
C GLY A 83 6.77 -7.23 24.37
N PRO A 84 6.56 -8.56 24.30
CA PRO A 84 5.73 -9.16 23.26
C PRO A 84 4.29 -8.65 23.37
N PRO A 85 3.64 -8.28 22.25
CA PRO A 85 2.22 -7.97 22.26
C PRO A 85 1.44 -9.18 22.80
N LEU A 86 0.44 -8.92 23.65
CA LEU A 86 -0.29 -9.93 24.43
C LEU A 86 -1.15 -10.90 23.60
N LEU A 87 -1.19 -10.78 22.26
CA LEU A 87 -2.16 -11.52 21.45
C LEU A 87 -1.55 -12.08 20.17
N PHE A 88 -1.70 -13.40 20.04
CA PHE A 88 -1.70 -14.09 18.76
C PHE A 88 -3.05 -13.83 18.06
N PRO A 89 -3.09 -13.70 16.72
CA PRO A 89 -1.97 -13.70 15.78
C PRO A 89 -1.24 -12.35 15.68
N ASP A 90 -0.01 -12.36 15.13
CA ASP A 90 0.73 -11.16 14.73
C ASP A 90 -0.10 -10.35 13.72
N ALA A 91 -0.51 -9.14 14.12
CA ALA A 91 -1.28 -8.23 13.28
C ALA A 91 -0.40 -7.49 12.25
N GLY A 92 0.93 -7.64 12.35
CA GLY A 92 1.88 -6.80 11.65
C GLY A 92 1.60 -5.32 11.91
N PRO A 93 1.78 -4.43 10.91
CA PRO A 93 1.51 -3.01 11.06
C PRO A 93 0.02 -2.65 10.91
N SER A 94 -0.87 -3.63 10.73
CA SER A 94 -2.26 -3.37 10.33
C SER A 94 -2.99 -2.53 11.37
N GLY A 95 -3.54 -1.39 10.94
CA GLY A 95 -4.24 -0.47 11.83
C GLY A 95 -3.33 0.41 12.70
N ALA A 96 -2.00 0.32 12.55
CA ALA A 96 -1.10 1.34 13.05
C ALA A 96 -1.35 2.66 12.30
N ALA A 97 -1.19 3.79 13.00
CA ALA A 97 -1.32 5.10 12.39
C ALA A 97 -0.55 6.15 13.18
N ALA A 98 0.02 7.11 12.48
CA ALA A 98 0.58 8.33 13.07
C ALA A 98 -0.08 9.59 12.49
N GLY A 99 -0.17 10.64 13.30
CA GLY A 99 -0.76 11.90 12.87
C GLY A 99 -0.86 12.94 13.99
N PRO A 100 -1.54 14.07 13.72
CA PRO A 100 -1.52 15.23 14.59
C PRO A 100 -2.34 15.10 15.88
N SER A 101 -3.19 14.07 15.98
CA SER A 101 -4.03 13.83 17.17
C SER A 101 -4.36 12.35 17.35
N VAL A 102 -4.74 11.98 18.57
CA VAL A 102 -5.22 10.61 18.90
C VAL A 102 -6.45 10.25 18.07
N GLU A 103 -7.38 11.18 17.88
CA GLU A 103 -8.58 10.96 17.07
C GLU A 103 -8.24 10.69 15.61
N PHE A 104 -7.27 11.43 15.04
CA PHE A 104 -6.78 11.17 13.68
C PHE A 104 -6.20 9.76 13.57
N CYS A 105 -5.34 9.37 14.50
CA CYS A 105 -4.71 8.04 14.49
C CYS A 105 -5.77 6.95 14.63
N ARG A 106 -6.74 7.11 15.53
CA ARG A 106 -7.86 6.18 15.72
C ARG A 106 -8.69 6.03 14.44
N THR A 107 -9.08 7.13 13.80
CA THR A 107 -9.87 7.08 12.55
C THR A 107 -9.08 6.44 11.42
N ARG A 108 -7.79 6.76 11.26
CA ARG A 108 -6.94 6.17 10.22
C ARG A 108 -6.73 4.66 10.43
N GLY A 109 -6.37 4.25 11.65
CA GLY A 109 -6.16 2.85 11.98
C GLY A 109 -7.43 2.02 11.81
N LEU A 110 -8.59 2.52 12.27
CA LEU A 110 -9.88 1.84 12.07
C LEU A 110 -10.28 1.73 10.59
N ARG A 111 -10.05 2.78 9.79
CA ARG A 111 -10.34 2.73 8.35
C ARG A 111 -9.49 1.69 7.64
N GLU A 112 -8.20 1.59 7.99
CA GLU A 112 -7.32 0.56 7.45
C GLU A 112 -7.77 -0.86 7.84
N LEU A 113 -8.18 -1.08 9.10
CA LEU A 113 -8.72 -2.38 9.51
C LEU A 113 -9.99 -2.76 8.74
N ILE A 114 -10.90 -1.81 8.53
CA ILE A 114 -12.12 -2.02 7.72
C ILE A 114 -11.77 -2.32 6.26
N GLU A 115 -10.77 -1.62 5.72
CA GLU A 115 -10.26 -1.82 4.36
C GLU A 115 -9.75 -3.25 4.17
N ARG A 116 -8.89 -3.71 5.09
CA ARG A 116 -8.31 -5.06 5.09
C ARG A 116 -9.37 -6.14 5.26
N ASP A 117 -10.31 -5.97 6.18
CA ASP A 117 -11.44 -6.89 6.36
C ASP A 117 -12.25 -7.03 5.06
N ALA A 118 -12.68 -5.92 4.46
CA ALA A 118 -13.45 -5.95 3.23
C ALA A 118 -12.66 -6.55 2.05
N ALA A 119 -11.35 -6.28 1.96
CA ALA A 119 -10.49 -6.89 0.95
C ALA A 119 -10.38 -8.41 1.13
N MET A 120 -10.11 -8.88 2.35
CA MET A 120 -10.05 -10.32 2.68
C MET A 120 -11.38 -11.03 2.41
N ARG A 121 -12.50 -10.41 2.78
CA ARG A 121 -13.84 -10.94 2.50
C ARG A 121 -14.10 -11.03 1.00
N GLY A 122 -13.75 -9.98 0.25
CA GLY A 122 -13.88 -9.95 -1.20
C GLY A 122 -13.04 -11.04 -1.88
N TRP A 123 -11.79 -11.25 -1.44
CA TRP A 123 -10.95 -12.33 -1.94
C TRP A 123 -11.47 -13.72 -1.60
N TYR A 124 -11.88 -13.94 -0.35
CA TYR A 124 -12.26 -15.27 0.11
C TYR A 124 -13.61 -15.72 -0.44
N LEU A 125 -14.59 -14.81 -0.50
CA LEU A 125 -15.95 -15.15 -0.91
C LEU A 125 -16.22 -14.92 -2.39
N CYS A 126 -15.50 -13.99 -3.03
CA CYS A 126 -15.78 -13.43 -4.36
C CYS A 126 -17.20 -12.85 -4.54
N GLN A 127 -18.09 -13.00 -3.55
CA GLN A 127 -19.46 -12.55 -3.57
C GLN A 127 -19.56 -11.07 -3.19
N GLY A 128 -20.27 -10.30 -4.01
CA GLY A 128 -20.52 -8.88 -3.74
C GLY A 128 -19.38 -7.94 -4.13
N VAL A 129 -18.27 -8.45 -4.68
CA VAL A 129 -17.27 -7.62 -5.34
C VAL A 129 -17.86 -7.06 -6.63
N ARG A 130 -17.86 -5.73 -6.78
CA ARG A 130 -18.49 -5.06 -7.93
C ARG A 130 -17.46 -4.25 -8.70
N ARG A 131 -17.30 -4.54 -9.99
CA ARG A 131 -16.49 -3.68 -10.88
C ARG A 131 -17.19 -2.35 -11.10
N LEU A 132 -16.49 -1.25 -10.81
CA LEU A 132 -16.99 0.09 -11.09
C LEU A 132 -16.85 0.42 -12.58
N PRO A 133 -17.78 1.19 -13.17
CA PRO A 133 -17.62 1.72 -14.52
C PRO A 133 -16.32 2.52 -14.65
N LEU A 134 -15.58 2.30 -15.73
CA LEU A 134 -14.29 2.98 -15.97
C LEU A 134 -14.44 4.51 -15.97
N ALA A 135 -15.54 5.04 -16.49
CA ALA A 135 -15.80 6.49 -16.50
C ALA A 135 -15.88 7.05 -15.07
N GLN A 136 -16.54 6.34 -14.15
CA GLN A 136 -16.65 6.72 -12.74
C GLN A 136 -15.30 6.62 -12.04
N ALA A 137 -14.56 5.52 -12.27
CA ALA A 137 -13.22 5.38 -11.71
C ALA A 137 -12.30 6.52 -12.17
N ARG A 138 -12.38 6.91 -13.44
CA ARG A 138 -11.55 7.98 -14.02
C ARG A 138 -11.87 9.37 -13.47
N SER A 139 -13.15 9.72 -13.32
CA SER A 139 -13.51 11.03 -12.76
C SER A 139 -13.00 11.21 -11.32
N ALA A 140 -12.97 10.12 -10.56
CA ALA A 140 -12.51 10.10 -9.18
C ALA A 140 -10.97 10.18 -9.01
N LEU A 141 -10.18 9.93 -10.06
CA LEU A 141 -8.71 9.98 -9.97
C LEU A 141 -8.18 11.39 -9.70
N GLY A 142 -8.94 12.42 -10.07
CA GLY A 142 -8.49 13.82 -10.01
C GLY A 142 -7.13 13.96 -10.70
N PRO A 143 -6.11 14.56 -10.04
CA PRO A 143 -4.80 14.76 -10.66
C PRO A 143 -4.06 13.47 -11.09
N LEU A 144 -4.34 12.32 -10.43
CA LEU A 144 -3.72 11.02 -10.78
C LEU A 144 -4.09 10.56 -12.20
N GLN A 145 -5.14 11.11 -12.79
CA GLN A 145 -5.50 10.81 -14.17
C GLN A 145 -4.34 11.09 -15.13
N SER A 146 -3.57 12.15 -14.90
CA SER A 146 -2.41 12.50 -15.72
C SER A 146 -1.24 11.51 -15.57
N VAL A 147 -1.14 10.85 -14.42
CA VAL A 147 -0.12 9.84 -14.11
C VAL A 147 -0.46 8.49 -14.75
N ILE A 148 -1.75 8.11 -14.74
CA ILE A 148 -2.22 6.82 -15.25
C ILE A 148 -2.45 6.85 -16.77
N ALA A 149 -2.74 8.01 -17.36
CA ALA A 149 -3.00 8.13 -18.80
C ALA A 149 -1.89 7.54 -19.68
N PRO A 150 -0.58 7.84 -19.46
CA PRO A 150 0.49 7.25 -20.26
C PRO A 150 0.58 5.73 -20.16
N LEU A 151 0.23 5.13 -19.00
CA LEU A 151 0.20 3.67 -18.87
C LEU A 151 -0.88 3.07 -19.77
N ARG A 152 -2.06 3.69 -19.79
CA ARG A 152 -3.19 3.27 -20.61
C ARG A 152 -2.90 3.42 -22.10
N ASP A 153 -2.19 4.47 -22.49
CA ASP A 153 -1.75 4.66 -23.88
C ASP A 153 -0.80 3.55 -24.35
N ARG A 154 -0.11 2.88 -23.41
CA ARG A 154 0.72 1.69 -23.66
C ARG A 154 -0.04 0.35 -23.50
N GLY A 155 -1.36 0.40 -23.28
CA GLY A 155 -2.20 -0.79 -23.15
C GLY A 155 -2.43 -1.28 -21.72
N ALA A 156 -2.05 -0.51 -20.70
CA ALA A 156 -2.40 -0.83 -19.33
C ALA A 156 -3.92 -0.69 -19.08
N GLU A 157 -4.47 -1.55 -18.24
CA GLU A 157 -5.86 -1.46 -17.76
C GLU A 157 -5.91 -0.96 -16.32
N LEU A 158 -6.82 -0.01 -16.06
CA LEU A 158 -7.22 0.35 -14.71
C LEU A 158 -8.56 -0.31 -14.40
N VAL A 159 -8.58 -1.14 -13.36
CA VAL A 159 -9.79 -1.79 -12.84
C VAL A 159 -10.04 -1.29 -11.43
N ALA A 160 -11.21 -0.71 -11.18
CA ALA A 160 -11.65 -0.36 -9.82
C ALA A 160 -12.75 -1.33 -9.39
N LEU A 161 -12.57 -1.95 -8.23
CA LEU A 161 -13.50 -2.90 -7.63
C LEU A 161 -13.97 -2.34 -6.30
N GLU A 162 -15.28 -2.31 -6.09
CA GLU A 162 -15.89 -2.09 -4.79
C GLU A 162 -15.90 -3.39 -4.00
N MET A 163 -15.34 -3.34 -2.81
CA MET A 163 -15.17 -4.49 -1.92
C MET A 163 -16.36 -4.61 -0.97
N PRO A 164 -16.83 -5.84 -0.66
CA PRO A 164 -17.97 -6.05 0.21
C PRO A 164 -17.63 -5.75 1.68
N SER A 165 -18.06 -4.58 2.16
CA SER A 165 -17.89 -4.15 3.56
C SER A 165 -19.17 -4.28 4.37
N ARG A 166 -19.02 -4.60 5.67
CA ARG A 166 -20.12 -4.50 6.66
C ARG A 166 -20.34 -3.06 7.12
N CYS A 167 -19.34 -2.20 7.02
CA CYS A 167 -19.47 -0.77 7.29
C CYS A 167 -20.07 -0.09 6.06
N ARG A 168 -21.33 0.34 6.15
CA ARG A 168 -22.07 0.95 5.02
C ARG A 168 -21.79 2.43 4.83
N GLU A 169 -21.15 3.06 5.81
CA GLU A 169 -20.80 4.50 5.81
C GLU A 169 -19.49 4.78 5.06
N LEU A 170 -18.72 3.73 4.75
CA LEU A 170 -17.43 3.83 4.10
C LEU A 170 -17.43 3.03 2.80
N SER A 171 -16.84 3.60 1.76
CA SER A 171 -16.50 2.91 0.52
C SER A 171 -15.14 2.27 0.67
N VAL A 172 -15.04 0.96 0.37
CA VAL A 172 -13.75 0.26 0.27
C VAL A 172 -13.52 -0.14 -1.17
N ILE A 173 -12.46 0.40 -1.77
CA ILE A 173 -12.12 0.23 -3.18
C ILE A 173 -10.77 -0.43 -3.32
N MET A 174 -10.67 -1.42 -4.20
CA MET A 174 -9.41 -1.90 -4.75
C MET A 174 -9.22 -1.35 -6.16
N CYS A 175 -8.08 -0.71 -6.42
CA CYS A 175 -7.66 -0.39 -7.77
C CYS A 175 -6.54 -1.34 -8.19
N ALA A 176 -6.72 -1.98 -9.34
CA ALA A 176 -5.69 -2.79 -9.99
C ALA A 176 -5.24 -2.09 -11.27
N ILE A 177 -3.93 -1.92 -11.42
CA ILE A 177 -3.29 -1.56 -12.69
C ILE A 177 -2.68 -2.83 -13.27
N ILE A 178 -3.17 -3.23 -14.44
CA ILE A 178 -2.73 -4.42 -15.15
C ILE A 178 -1.91 -3.94 -16.34
N GLU A 179 -0.61 -4.26 -16.39
CA GLU A 179 0.28 -4.00 -17.53
C GLU A 179 0.64 -5.33 -18.19
N PRO A 180 -0.12 -5.80 -19.20
CA PRO A 180 0.10 -7.11 -19.81
C PRO A 180 1.47 -7.26 -20.47
N SER A 181 1.99 -6.19 -21.11
CA SER A 181 3.32 -6.20 -21.72
C SER A 181 4.43 -6.41 -20.69
N GLU A 182 4.23 -5.85 -19.50
CA GLU A 182 5.19 -5.90 -18.39
C GLU A 182 4.96 -7.11 -17.48
N GLN A 183 3.81 -7.78 -17.62
CA GLN A 183 3.31 -8.84 -16.76
C GLN A 183 3.24 -8.43 -15.28
N ILE A 184 2.80 -7.19 -15.04
CA ILE A 184 2.61 -6.65 -13.70
C ILE A 184 1.12 -6.48 -13.44
N VAL A 185 0.68 -6.94 -12.28
CA VAL A 185 -0.61 -6.58 -11.69
C VAL A 185 -0.32 -5.91 -10.36
N ALA A 186 -0.56 -4.60 -10.29
CA ALA A 186 -0.32 -3.80 -9.11
C ALA A 186 -1.65 -3.39 -8.50
N CYS A 187 -1.88 -3.76 -7.24
CA CYS A 187 -3.11 -3.46 -6.52
C CYS A 187 -2.86 -2.50 -5.37
N GLY A 188 -3.79 -1.57 -5.16
CA GLY A 188 -3.84 -0.71 -3.98
C GLY A 188 -5.26 -0.67 -3.43
N LEU A 189 -5.38 -0.33 -2.14
CA LEU A 189 -6.66 -0.28 -1.44
C LEU A 189 -6.94 1.15 -0.95
N GLY A 190 -8.21 1.45 -0.76
CA GLY A 190 -8.62 2.74 -0.24
C GLY A 190 -9.95 2.64 0.48
N CYS A 191 -10.01 3.21 1.68
CA CYS A 191 -11.19 3.29 2.51
C CYS A 191 -11.49 4.75 2.91
N ASP A 192 -12.64 5.26 2.45
CA ASP A 192 -13.10 6.61 2.76
C ASP A 192 -14.63 6.70 2.76
N SER A 193 -15.17 7.69 3.46
CA SER A 193 -16.59 8.06 3.41
C SER A 193 -17.04 8.53 2.03
N ALA A 194 -16.14 9.13 1.26
CA ALA A 194 -16.39 9.55 -0.12
C ALA A 194 -15.75 8.55 -1.09
N LEU A 195 -16.54 8.06 -2.05
CA LEU A 195 -16.10 7.12 -3.07
C LEU A 195 -14.86 7.61 -3.82
N ASP A 196 -14.83 8.91 -4.17
CA ASP A 196 -13.71 9.50 -4.89
C ASP A 196 -12.41 9.47 -4.08
N GLY A 197 -12.49 9.69 -2.77
CA GLY A 197 -11.34 9.61 -1.86
C GLY A 197 -10.79 8.19 -1.73
N ALA A 198 -11.67 7.19 -1.71
CA ALA A 198 -11.31 5.78 -1.69
C ALA A 198 -10.61 5.37 -3.01
N ILE A 199 -11.18 5.74 -4.17
CA ILE A 199 -10.57 5.47 -5.49
C ILE A 199 -9.21 6.14 -5.62
N ALA A 200 -9.08 7.42 -5.26
CA ALA A 200 -7.82 8.15 -5.39
C ALA A 200 -6.71 7.54 -4.50
N THR A 201 -7.06 7.10 -3.28
CA THR A 201 -6.12 6.42 -2.39
C THR A 201 -5.68 5.08 -2.97
N ALA A 202 -6.64 4.24 -3.37
CA ALA A 202 -6.38 2.93 -3.96
C ALA A 202 -5.53 3.02 -5.23
N ALA A 203 -5.82 3.98 -6.12
CA ALA A 203 -5.07 4.18 -7.35
C ALA A 203 -3.63 4.66 -7.09
N ARG A 204 -3.41 5.53 -6.09
CA ARG A 204 -2.07 5.95 -5.69
C ARG A 204 -1.25 4.78 -5.16
N GLU A 205 -1.83 3.95 -4.30
CA GLU A 205 -1.16 2.75 -3.79
C GLU A 205 -0.86 1.74 -4.89
N ALA A 206 -1.77 1.55 -5.85
CA ALA A 206 -1.50 0.73 -7.03
C ALA A 206 -0.30 1.27 -7.83
N CYS A 207 -0.19 2.59 -8.00
CA CYS A 207 0.98 3.21 -8.63
C CYS A 207 2.27 2.97 -7.81
N GLN A 208 2.20 3.00 -6.47
CA GLN A 208 3.35 2.71 -5.61
C GLN A 208 3.88 1.30 -5.83
N ILE A 209 2.98 0.32 -5.86
CA ILE A 209 3.31 -1.09 -6.08
C ILE A 209 3.85 -1.31 -7.49
N LEU A 210 3.28 -0.64 -8.49
CA LEU A 210 3.76 -0.69 -9.86
C LEU A 210 5.19 -0.12 -10.01
N ASP A 211 5.48 1.02 -9.39
CA ASP A 211 6.82 1.61 -9.35
C ASP A 211 7.81 0.66 -8.66
N LEU A 212 7.41 0.06 -7.53
CA LEU A 212 8.22 -0.91 -6.81
C LEU A 212 8.58 -2.10 -7.70
N PHE A 213 7.60 -2.77 -8.31
CA PHE A 213 7.86 -3.92 -9.19
C PHE A 213 8.69 -3.56 -10.42
N THR A 214 8.47 -2.38 -11.00
CA THR A 214 9.26 -1.88 -12.13
C THR A 214 10.74 -1.79 -11.74
N ILE A 215 11.05 -1.21 -10.58
CA ILE A 215 12.42 -1.07 -10.07
C ILE A 215 13.01 -2.44 -9.69
N MET A 216 12.25 -3.29 -9.00
CA MET A 216 12.70 -4.64 -8.62
C MET A 216 13.12 -5.45 -9.84
N ARG A 217 12.32 -5.39 -10.91
CA ARG A 217 12.58 -6.10 -12.16
C ARG A 217 13.80 -5.55 -12.91
N GLU A 218 14.02 -4.24 -12.88
CA GLU A 218 15.26 -3.67 -13.44
C GLU A 218 16.50 -4.11 -12.67
N ALA A 219 16.40 -4.25 -11.34
CA ALA A 219 17.53 -4.61 -10.48
C ALA A 219 17.85 -6.11 -10.49
N LEU A 220 16.82 -6.96 -10.46
CA LEU A 220 16.97 -8.42 -10.30
C LEU A 220 16.65 -9.22 -11.56
N GLY A 221 16.20 -8.56 -12.63
CA GLY A 221 15.60 -9.24 -13.76
C GLY A 221 14.19 -9.74 -13.45
N ARG A 222 13.66 -10.52 -14.39
CA ARG A 222 12.31 -11.07 -14.27
C ARG A 222 12.37 -12.36 -13.47
N PRO A 223 11.49 -12.56 -12.47
CA PRO A 223 11.41 -13.84 -11.79
C PRO A 223 10.99 -14.92 -12.79
N ASP A 224 11.58 -16.11 -12.64
CA ASP A 224 11.19 -17.27 -13.44
C ASP A 224 9.71 -17.58 -13.21
N ARG A 225 9.05 -18.08 -14.26
CA ARG A 225 7.67 -18.54 -14.15
C ARG A 225 7.65 -19.67 -13.11
N PRO A 226 6.79 -19.60 -12.07
CA PRO A 226 6.69 -20.69 -11.12
C PRO A 226 6.30 -21.97 -11.85
N GLU A 227 7.03 -23.05 -11.56
CA GLU A 227 6.78 -24.38 -12.15
C GLU A 227 5.41 -24.94 -11.75
N HIS A 228 4.91 -24.51 -10.59
CA HIS A 228 3.63 -24.93 -10.04
C HIS A 228 2.81 -23.70 -9.61
N LEU A 229 1.61 -23.57 -10.18
CA LEU A 229 0.55 -22.69 -9.67
C LEU A 229 -0.41 -23.57 -8.90
N ARG A 230 -0.59 -23.32 -7.59
CA ARG A 230 -1.67 -23.98 -6.83
C ARG A 230 -3.01 -23.64 -7.47
N SER A 231 -3.84 -24.65 -7.75
CA SER A 231 -5.19 -24.39 -8.26
C SER A 231 -6.13 -24.10 -7.09
N ASP A 232 -7.14 -23.25 -7.32
CA ASP A 232 -8.15 -22.89 -6.30
C ASP A 232 -8.92 -24.12 -5.77
N THR A 233 -8.87 -25.26 -6.48
CA THR A 233 -9.47 -26.53 -6.08
C THR A 233 -8.62 -27.37 -5.14
N GLU A 234 -7.35 -27.00 -4.88
CA GLU A 234 -6.45 -27.73 -3.97
C GLU A 234 -6.60 -27.31 -2.49
N GLY A 235 -7.58 -26.45 -2.17
CA GLY A 235 -7.89 -26.00 -0.82
C GLY A 235 -8.96 -26.85 -0.11
N TYR A 236 -8.57 -27.51 0.98
CA TYR A 236 -9.41 -28.06 2.07
C TYR A 236 -10.24 -29.33 1.80
N SER A 237 -9.61 -30.47 1.55
CA SER A 237 -10.23 -31.80 1.75
C SER A 237 -9.77 -32.53 3.02
N GLY A 238 -9.11 -31.86 3.98
CA GLY A 238 -8.48 -32.58 5.10
C GLY A 238 -8.39 -31.89 6.46
N ALA A 239 -9.02 -30.73 6.67
CA ALA A 239 -8.84 -30.01 7.95
C ALA A 239 -10.09 -29.25 8.42
N CYS A 240 -11.28 -29.88 8.34
CA CYS A 240 -12.47 -29.49 9.12
C CYS A 240 -13.42 -30.70 9.23
N MET A 241 -12.98 -31.76 9.90
CA MET A 241 -13.87 -32.81 10.43
C MET A 241 -13.40 -33.12 11.85
N GLY A 242 -14.17 -32.64 12.83
CA GLY A 242 -13.98 -32.88 14.26
C GLY A 242 -13.56 -31.63 15.03
N VAL A 243 -14.52 -30.83 15.49
CA VAL A 243 -15.10 -30.90 16.85
C VAL A 243 -16.55 -30.41 16.78
#